data_AF-A0A7C9TYZ3-F1
#
_entry.id   AF-A0A7C9TYZ3-F1
#
_cell.length_a   1.000
_cell.length_b   1.000
_cell.length_c   1.000
_cell.angle_alpha   90.00
_cell.angle_beta   90.00
_cell.angle_gamma   90.00
#
_symmetry.space_group_name_H-M   'P 1'
#
loop_
_entity.id
_entity.type
_entity.pdbx_description
1 polymer ?
#
loop_
_entity_poly.entity_id
_entity_poly.type
_entity_poly.pdbx_seq_one_letter_code
_entity_poly.pdbx_strand_id
1 'polypeptide(L)' 'MDPRGANGKKTWFVPDDGEKKQHQSVKLLPKEKEAVIFLSQQQGISQSAWCRQAIVNAIAQSDYEL' A
#
# COMPACT_ATOMS: atom_id res chain seq x y z
N MET A 1 -20.77 -41.93 12.51
CA MET A 1 -20.74 -41.54 11.09
C MET A 1 -22.07 -40.89 10.80
N ASP A 2 -22.08 -39.58 10.52
CA ASP A 2 -23.19 -38.86 9.89
C ASP A 2 -22.59 -37.73 9.03
N PRO A 3 -23.06 -37.53 7.78
CA PRO A 3 -22.26 -36.90 6.73
C PRO A 3 -22.72 -35.47 6.47
N ARG A 4 -22.00 -34.49 7.03
CA ARG A 4 -22.16 -33.08 6.64
C ARG A 4 -21.17 -32.74 5.54
N GLY A 5 -21.53 -33.12 4.31
CA GLY A 5 -21.03 -32.41 3.14
C GLY A 5 -21.63 -31.01 3.13
N ALA A 6 -20.78 -29.98 3.27
CA ALA A 6 -21.07 -28.62 2.83
C ALA A 6 -19.79 -27.78 2.85
N ASN A 7 -19.24 -27.60 1.65
CA ASN A 7 -18.49 -26.43 1.19
C ASN A 7 -17.37 -25.86 2.07
N GLY A 8 -16.14 -26.08 1.61
CA GLY A 8 -14.95 -25.41 2.09
C GLY A 8 -15.01 -23.89 1.91
N LYS A 9 -15.39 -23.17 2.96
CA LYS A 9 -14.89 -21.82 3.21
C LYS A 9 -13.79 -21.95 4.25
N LYS A 10 -12.55 -22.10 3.79
CA LYS A 10 -11.39 -21.68 4.58
C LYS A 10 -11.50 -20.17 4.73
N THR A 11 -12.18 -19.72 5.78
CA THR A 11 -12.08 -18.34 6.24
C THR A 11 -10.65 -18.18 6.73
N TRP A 12 -9.83 -17.55 5.91
CA TRP A 12 -8.53 -17.06 6.35
C TRP A 12 -8.82 -15.95 7.37
N PHE A 13 -8.70 -16.29 8.65
CA PHE A 13 -8.70 -15.30 9.71
C PHE A 13 -7.35 -14.60 9.61
N VAL A 14 -7.32 -13.48 8.88
CA VAL A 14 -6.19 -12.55 8.94
C VAL A 14 -6.46 -11.69 10.17
N PRO A 15 -5.60 -11.69 11.20
CA PRO A 15 -5.74 -10.74 12.30
C PRO A 15 -5.67 -9.34 11.71
N ASP A 16 -6.78 -8.62 11.80
CA ASP A 16 -6.87 -7.20 11.51
C ASP A 16 -6.19 -6.48 12.67
N ASP A 17 -4.86 -6.32 12.58
CA ASP A 17 -4.15 -5.29 13.32
C ASP A 17 -4.82 -3.98 12.93
N GLY A 18 -5.63 -3.43 13.85
CA GLY A 18 -6.57 -2.33 13.67
C GLY A 18 -5.95 -0.97 13.35
N GLU A 19 -4.94 -0.93 12.47
CA GLU A 19 -4.56 0.28 11.76
C GLU A 19 -5.66 0.59 10.75
N LYS A 20 -6.50 1.58 11.09
CA LYS A 20 -7.40 2.22 10.13
C LYS A 20 -6.55 2.75 8.97
N LYS A 21 -6.41 1.97 7.90
CA LYS A 21 -5.75 2.40 6.66
C LYS A 21 -6.58 3.53 6.07
N GLN A 22 -6.21 4.77 6.39
CA GLN A 22 -6.86 5.95 5.82
C GLN A 22 -6.58 5.95 4.32
N HIS A 23 -7.61 5.66 3.54
CA HIS A 23 -7.51 5.64 2.09
C HIS A 23 -7.51 7.09 1.59
N GLN A 24 -6.35 7.56 1.13
CA GLN A 24 -6.21 8.89 0.56
C GLN A 24 -6.06 8.80 -0.96
N SER A 25 -6.96 9.48 -1.67
CA SER A 25 -6.88 9.60 -3.12
C SER A 25 -6.11 10.85 -3.48
N VAL A 26 -5.06 10.71 -4.32
CA VAL A 26 -4.23 11.82 -4.79
C VAL A 26 -4.38 11.93 -6.30
N LYS A 27 -4.58 13.15 -6.80
CA LYS A 27 -4.59 13.43 -8.24
C LYS A 27 -3.17 13.76 -8.66
N LEU A 28 -2.58 12.90 -9.49
CA LEU A 28 -1.28 13.11 -10.12
C LEU A 28 -1.48 13.56 -11.56
N LEU A 29 -0.60 14.45 -12.02
CA LEU A 29 -0.45 14.74 -13.44
C LEU A 29 0.01 13.48 -14.19
N PRO A 30 -0.27 13.37 -15.51
CA PRO A 30 0.12 12.19 -16.28
C PRO A 30 1.60 11.83 -16.14
N LYS A 31 2.50 12.81 -16.22
CA LYS A 31 3.95 12.63 -16.09
C LYS A 31 4.37 12.12 -14.71
N GLU A 32 3.72 12.61 -13.65
CA GLU A 32 4.00 12.18 -12.27
C GLU A 32 3.54 10.74 -12.06
N LYS A 33 2.39 10.37 -12.63
CA LYS A 33 1.89 8.99 -12.60
C LYS A 33 2.86 8.04 -13.32
N GLU A 34 3.36 8.42 -14.49
CA GLU A 34 4.36 7.63 -15.22
C GLU A 34 5.64 7.44 -14.41
N ALA A 35 6.13 8.51 -13.75
CA ALA A 35 7.29 8.43 -12.87
C ALA A 35 7.06 7.46 -11.69
N VAL A 36 5.91 7.54 -11.03
CA VAL A 36 5.56 6.62 -9.93
C VAL A 36 5.52 5.17 -10.41
N ILE A 37 4.94 4.90 -11.59
CA ILE A 37 4.90 3.55 -12.17
C ILE A 37 6.32 3.05 -12.43
N PHE A 38 7.14 3.84 -13.12
CA PHE A 38 8.50 3.46 -13.47
C PHE A 38 9.36 3.20 -12.22
N LEU A 39 9.35 4.13 -11.26
CA LEU A 39 10.20 4.04 -10.06
C LEU A 39 9.76 2.91 -9.12
N SER A 40 8.45 2.68 -8.97
CA SER A 40 7.95 1.56 -8.17
C SER A 40 8.30 0.20 -8.78
N GLN A 41 8.25 0.08 -10.12
CA GLN A 41 8.70 -1.12 -10.83
C GLN A 41 10.21 -1.37 -10.68
N GLN A 42 11.04 -0.32 -10.82
CA GLN A 42 12.49 -0.43 -10.63
C GLN A 42 12.86 -0.95 -9.24
N GLN A 43 12.11 -0.56 -8.21
CA GLN A 43 12.33 -0.98 -6.82
C GLN A 43 11.60 -2.27 -6.44
N GLY A 44 10.78 -2.83 -7.32
CA GLY A 44 10.00 -4.04 -7.04
C GLY A 44 8.94 -3.87 -5.94
N ILE A 45 8.44 -2.66 -5.71
CA ILE A 45 7.45 -2.36 -4.67
C ILE A 45 6.13 -1.84 -5.27
N SER A 46 5.06 -1.86 -4.48
CA SER A 46 3.78 -1.28 -4.93
C SER A 46 3.88 0.24 -5.08
N GLN A 47 3.15 0.82 -6.04
CA GLN A 47 3.04 2.27 -6.21
C GLN A 47 2.65 2.98 -4.91
N SER A 48 1.72 2.40 -4.14
CA SER A 48 1.29 2.96 -2.85
C SER A 48 2.42 3.00 -1.80
N ALA A 49 3.28 1.97 -1.78
CA ALA A 49 4.41 1.90 -0.87
C ALA A 49 5.49 2.90 -1.28
N TRP A 50 5.74 3.02 -2.58
CA TRP A 50 6.66 4.01 -3.13
C TRP A 50 6.23 5.44 -2.77
N CYS A 51 4.95 5.78 -2.97
CA CYS A 51 4.43 7.11 -2.60
C CYS A 51 4.56 7.39 -1.10
N ARG A 52 4.28 6.41 -0.23
CA ARG A 52 4.49 6.57 1.23
C ARG A 52 5.94 6.85 1.57
N GLN A 53 6.88 6.09 0.98
CA GLN A 53 8.30 6.31 1.19
C GLN A 53 8.75 7.70 0.70
N ALA A 54 8.27 8.13 -0.46
CA ALA A 54 8.58 9.44 -1.02
C ALA A 54 8.11 10.57 -0.09
N ILE A 55 6.92 10.45 0.51
CA ILE A 55 6.41 11.42 1.49
C ILE A 55 7.29 11.45 2.75
N VAL A 56 7.63 10.28 3.31
CA VAL A 56 8.51 10.21 4.50
C VAL A 56 9.87 10.85 4.21
N ASN A 57 10.44 10.57 3.04
CA ASN A 57 11.73 11.15 2.65
C ASN A 57 11.64 12.67 2.49
N ALA A 58 10.56 13.19 1.90
CA ALA A 58 10.36 14.63 1.75
C ALA A 58 10.20 15.34 3.10
N ILE A 59 9.49 14.73 4.06
CA ILE A 59 9.37 15.25 5.43
C ILE A 59 10.74 15.26 6.11
N ALA A 60 11.46 14.13 6.07
CA ALA A 60 12.78 14.01 6.68
C ALA A 60 13.81 15.00 6.11
N GLN A 61 13.73 15.33 4.82
CA GLN A 61 14.55 16.37 4.20
C GLN A 61 14.17 17.77 4.70
N SER A 62 12.89 18.02 4.96
CA SER A 62 12.40 19.31 5.45
C SER A 62 12.82 19.57 6.91
N ASP A 63 12.89 18.53 7.74
CA ASP A 63 13.34 18.61 9.14
C ASP A 63 14.86 18.81 9.29
N TYR A 64 15.65 18.55 8.24
CA TYR A 64 17.12 18.68 8.28
C TYR A 64 17.63 20.10 7.94
N GLU A 65 16.75 21.01 7.52
CA GLU A 65 17.09 22.42 7.20
C GLU A 65 16.77 23.42 8.34
N LEU A 66 16.56 22.95 9.58
CA LEU A 66 16.41 23.77 10.80
C LEU A 66 17.67 23.70 11.68
#